data_AF-H3H2T1-F1
#
_entry.id   AF-H3H2T1-F1
#
_cell.length_a   1.000
_cell.length_b   1.000
_cell.length_c   1.000
_cell.angle_alpha   90.00
_cell.angle_beta   90.00
_cell.angle_gamma   90.00
#
_symmetry.space_group_name_H-M   'P 1'
#
loop_
_entity.id
_entity.type
_entity.pdbx_description
1 polymer ?
#
loop_
_entity_poly.entity_id
_entity_poly.type
_entity_poly.pdbx_seq_one_letter_code
_entity_poly.pdbx_strand_id
1 'polypeptide(L)'
;MIPRILWHMGAGMLRRKLTKQTPGALLRYPGVWKTRASLKDCNLTGTLPENAYYRSMELAIWYGCGVQGILHTCARNRWYFVFGSQGIRHFKAIKLFQRYEVHTRNVYWDNDWLFLLAQFKCPETGEIFAEGLSRCMLRHGRDRVDSRMLYKEMGVDGLPHQHEMPDVVRKFLQWDAATEVDMKQTAEANAATYVSSRKPSILSAHSMNLPFQGHVQGHHAKKESM
;
A
#
# COMPACT_ATOMS: atom_id res chain seq x y z
N MET A 1 14.49 -6.45 -4.50
CA MET A 1 13.45 -6.01 -3.56
C MET A 1 12.68 -7.19 -2.97
N ILE A 2 12.16 -8.10 -3.80
CA ILE A 2 11.37 -9.27 -3.38
C ILE A 2 12.03 -10.12 -2.27
N PRO A 3 13.34 -10.46 -2.31
CA PRO A 3 13.95 -11.23 -1.23
C PRO A 3 13.90 -10.54 0.14
N ARG A 4 14.04 -9.19 0.17
CA ARG A 4 13.93 -8.41 1.42
C ARG A 4 12.50 -8.41 1.95
N ILE A 5 11.51 -8.33 1.06
CA ILE A 5 10.09 -8.42 1.43
C ILE A 5 9.81 -9.77 2.09
N LEU A 6 10.15 -10.87 1.42
CA LEU A 6 9.93 -12.23 1.94
C LEU A 6 10.65 -12.45 3.28
N TRP A 7 11.88 -11.96 3.41
CA TRP A 7 12.61 -11.98 4.68
C TRP A 7 11.86 -11.26 5.80
N HIS A 8 11.39 -10.04 5.56
CA HIS A 8 10.70 -9.25 6.60
C HIS A 8 9.30 -9.78 6.92
N MET A 9 8.59 -10.34 5.95
CA MET A 9 7.37 -11.12 6.19
C MET A 9 7.64 -12.31 7.12
N GLY A 10 8.65 -13.12 6.79
CA GLY A 10 9.06 -14.28 7.58
C GLY A 10 9.53 -13.90 8.99
N ALA A 11 10.34 -12.84 9.13
CA ALA A 11 10.79 -12.33 10.41
C ALA A 11 9.62 -11.85 11.28
N GLY A 12 8.61 -11.21 10.69
CA GLY A 12 7.39 -10.82 11.40
C GLY A 12 6.59 -12.05 11.89
N MET A 13 6.43 -13.06 11.03
CA MET A 13 5.76 -14.31 11.39
C MET A 13 6.50 -15.07 12.51
N LEU A 14 7.84 -15.12 12.44
CA LEU A 14 8.66 -15.73 13.48
C LEU A 14 8.49 -14.98 14.81
N ARG A 15 8.56 -13.64 14.80
CA ARG A 15 8.32 -12.82 16.00
C ARG A 15 6.95 -13.09 16.60
N ARG A 16 5.89 -13.22 15.80
CA ARG A 16 4.55 -13.58 16.28
C ARG A 16 4.52 -14.95 16.95
N LYS A 17 5.24 -15.95 16.41
CA LYS A 17 5.33 -17.28 17.04
C LYS A 17 6.05 -17.22 18.39
N LEU A 18 7.10 -16.41 18.49
CA LEU A 18 7.89 -16.25 19.71
C LEU A 18 7.21 -15.37 20.77
N THR A 19 6.48 -14.35 20.33
CA THR A 19 5.71 -13.44 21.18
C THR A 19 4.25 -13.49 20.76
N LYS A 20 3.40 -14.17 21.56
CA LYS A 20 1.95 -14.22 21.33
C LYS A 20 1.36 -12.81 21.43
N GLN A 21 1.34 -12.11 20.31
CA GLN A 21 0.69 -10.81 20.17
C GLN A 21 -0.80 -11.03 19.94
N THR A 22 -1.64 -10.28 20.64
CA THR A 22 -3.07 -10.27 20.35
C THR A 22 -3.30 -9.66 18.96
N PRO A 23 -4.20 -10.25 18.15
CA PRO A 23 -4.53 -9.68 16.84
C PRO A 23 -5.04 -8.24 16.99
N GLY A 24 -4.46 -7.31 16.23
CA GLY A 24 -4.85 -5.90 16.25
C GLY A 24 -4.98 -5.26 14.88
N ALA A 25 -4.71 -5.99 13.80
CA ALA A 25 -4.72 -5.55 12.40
C ALA A 25 -4.11 -4.16 12.12
N LEU A 26 -3.02 -3.82 12.83
CA LEU A 26 -2.36 -2.51 12.84
C LEU A 26 -3.22 -1.34 13.36
N LEU A 27 -4.46 -1.59 13.81
CA LEU A 27 -5.36 -0.63 14.44
C LEU A 27 -5.00 -0.40 15.90
N ARG A 28 -4.99 -1.48 16.70
CA ARG A 28 -4.78 -1.39 18.15
C ARG A 28 -3.33 -1.15 18.52
N TYR A 29 -2.42 -1.76 17.76
CA TYR A 29 -0.99 -1.71 18.03
C TYR A 29 -0.22 -1.36 16.76
N PRO A 30 0.76 -0.44 16.81
CA PRO A 30 1.64 -0.19 15.69
C PRO A 30 2.52 -1.41 15.39
N GLY A 31 2.73 -1.71 14.11
CA GLY A 31 3.84 -2.54 13.67
C GLY A 31 5.14 -1.75 13.81
N VAL A 32 6.04 -2.17 14.70
CA VAL A 32 7.34 -1.50 14.91
C VAL A 32 8.45 -2.28 14.24
N TRP A 33 8.89 -1.81 13.08
CA TRP A 33 10.04 -2.35 12.35
C TRP A 33 11.31 -1.57 12.70
N LYS A 34 12.30 -2.27 13.26
CA LYS A 34 13.56 -1.67 13.72
C LYS A 34 14.67 -1.97 12.71
N THR A 35 15.44 -0.96 12.32
CA THR A 35 16.51 -1.13 11.35
C THR A 35 17.61 -0.07 11.51
N ARG A 36 18.63 -0.17 10.66
CA ARG A 36 19.73 0.78 10.54
C ARG A 36 19.95 1.12 9.08
N ALA A 37 20.19 2.39 8.76
CA ALA A 37 20.56 2.80 7.41
C ALA A 37 21.91 2.17 7.03
N SER A 38 21.93 1.36 5.98
CA SER A 38 23.16 0.71 5.50
C SER A 38 23.83 1.53 4.39
N LEU A 39 25.08 1.17 4.06
CA LEU A 39 25.80 1.76 2.94
C LEU A 39 25.06 1.57 1.60
N LYS A 40 24.32 0.46 1.44
CA LYS A 40 23.53 0.16 0.23
C LYS A 40 22.22 0.94 0.17
N ASP A 41 21.75 1.44 1.31
CA ASP A 41 20.51 2.21 1.37
C ASP A 41 20.78 3.71 1.20
N CYS A 42 21.98 4.20 1.56
CA CYS A 42 22.33 5.63 1.47
C CYS A 42 22.90 6.04 0.11
N ASN A 43 22.77 7.31 -0.23
CA ASN A 43 23.45 7.94 -1.36
C ASN A 43 24.91 8.29 -1.01
N LEU A 44 25.63 8.90 -1.97
CA LEU A 44 27.02 9.31 -1.79
C LEU A 44 27.22 10.37 -0.68
N THR A 45 26.20 11.16 -0.34
CA THR A 45 26.28 12.14 0.75
C THR A 45 26.10 11.51 2.12
N GLY A 46 25.92 10.19 2.20
CA GLY A 46 25.74 9.46 3.45
C GLY A 46 24.35 9.68 4.06
N THR A 47 23.35 10.00 3.23
CA THR A 47 21.96 10.18 3.67
C THR A 47 21.04 9.20 2.96
N LEU A 48 19.92 8.87 3.60
CA LEU A 48 18.89 8.04 2.99
C LEU A 48 18.20 8.84 1.86
N PRO A 49 18.26 8.39 0.59
CA PRO A 49 17.56 9.04 -0.51
C PRO A 49 16.05 8.79 -0.43
N GLU A 50 15.26 9.62 -1.12
CA GLU A 50 13.79 9.56 -1.11
C GLU A 50 13.23 8.15 -1.37
N ASN A 51 13.70 7.49 -2.43
CA ASN A 51 13.24 6.15 -2.81
C ASN A 51 13.51 5.08 -1.74
N ALA A 52 14.47 5.30 -0.83
CA ALA A 52 14.77 4.37 0.25
C ALA A 52 13.76 4.50 1.39
N TYR A 53 13.16 5.67 1.60
CA TYR A 53 12.05 5.79 2.55
C TYR A 53 10.82 5.04 2.08
N TYR A 54 10.42 5.14 0.81
CA TYR A 54 9.29 4.36 0.26
C TYR A 54 9.53 2.85 0.42
N ARG A 55 10.74 2.37 0.07
CA ARG A 55 11.14 0.97 0.30
C ARG A 55 11.04 0.58 1.78
N SER A 56 11.57 1.41 2.68
CA SER A 56 11.50 1.16 4.12
C SER A 56 10.08 1.16 4.66
N MET A 57 9.22 2.03 4.15
CA MET A 57 7.79 2.08 4.49
C MET A 57 7.10 0.77 4.09
N GLU A 58 7.32 0.28 2.86
CA GLU A 58 6.74 -0.99 2.42
C GLU A 58 7.26 -2.19 3.24
N LEU A 59 8.57 -2.25 3.50
CA LEU A 59 9.15 -3.32 4.32
C LEU A 59 8.59 -3.32 5.74
N ALA A 60 8.35 -2.14 6.32
CA ALA A 60 7.72 -2.01 7.63
C ALA A 60 6.25 -2.49 7.62
N ILE A 61 5.50 -2.18 6.56
CA ILE A 61 4.13 -2.68 6.38
C ILE A 61 4.13 -4.21 6.32
N TRP A 62 4.97 -4.81 5.48
CA TRP A 62 5.05 -6.27 5.35
C TRP A 62 5.49 -6.96 6.64
N TYR A 63 6.44 -6.37 7.36
CA TYR A 63 6.84 -6.81 8.69
C TYR A 63 5.67 -6.75 9.68
N GLY A 64 4.95 -5.62 9.73
CA GLY A 64 3.77 -5.42 10.58
C GLY A 64 2.66 -6.43 10.28
N CYS A 65 2.41 -6.70 9.00
CA CYS A 65 1.47 -7.73 8.56
C CYS A 65 1.85 -9.13 9.06
N GLY A 66 3.14 -9.47 9.03
CA GLY A 66 3.65 -10.73 9.57
C GLY A 66 3.47 -10.84 11.09
N VAL A 67 3.85 -9.79 11.83
CA VAL A 67 3.71 -9.75 13.30
C VAL A 67 2.25 -9.87 13.73
N GLN A 68 1.35 -9.19 13.05
CA GLN A 68 -0.07 -9.16 13.41
C GLN A 68 -0.89 -10.29 12.80
N GLY A 69 -0.29 -11.17 12.01
CA GLY A 69 -0.94 -12.35 11.45
C GLY A 69 -1.86 -12.07 10.26
N ILE A 70 -1.83 -10.83 9.75
CA ILE A 70 -2.53 -10.42 8.52
C ILE A 70 -2.14 -11.35 7.36
N LEU A 71 -0.85 -11.70 7.25
CA LEU A 71 -0.36 -12.59 6.19
C LEU A 71 -1.01 -13.97 6.21
N HIS A 72 -1.27 -14.51 7.41
CA HIS A 72 -1.92 -15.82 7.55
C HIS A 72 -3.37 -15.76 7.09
N THR A 73 -4.10 -14.71 7.48
CA THR A 73 -5.49 -14.47 7.05
C THR A 73 -5.57 -14.26 5.55
N CYS A 74 -4.67 -13.44 4.98
CA CYS A 74 -4.61 -13.23 3.53
C CYS A 74 -4.30 -14.53 2.78
N ALA A 75 -3.33 -15.33 3.23
CA ALA A 75 -2.99 -16.59 2.59
C ALA A 75 -4.15 -17.59 2.62
N ARG A 76 -4.83 -17.73 3.77
CA ARG A 76 -5.99 -18.63 3.93
C ARG A 76 -7.12 -18.28 2.96
N ASN A 77 -7.41 -16.98 2.82
CA ASN A 77 -8.51 -16.48 2.00
C ASN A 77 -8.10 -16.13 0.56
N ARG A 78 -6.84 -16.39 0.18
CA ARG A 78 -6.25 -16.02 -1.12
C ARG A 78 -6.39 -14.53 -1.44
N TRP A 79 -6.29 -13.70 -0.42
CA TRP A 79 -6.30 -12.25 -0.55
C TRP A 79 -4.89 -11.71 -0.75
N TYR A 80 -4.79 -10.59 -1.45
CA TYR A 80 -3.55 -9.84 -1.58
C TYR A 80 -3.81 -8.34 -1.52
N PHE A 81 -2.79 -7.60 -1.11
CA PHE A 81 -2.85 -6.14 -1.04
C PHE A 81 -2.49 -5.50 -2.38
N VAL A 82 -3.22 -4.46 -2.74
CA VAL A 82 -2.86 -3.54 -3.83
C VAL A 82 -2.73 -2.14 -3.25
N PHE A 83 -1.62 -1.49 -3.54
CA PHE A 83 -1.39 -0.09 -3.16
C PHE A 83 -1.92 0.80 -4.28
N GLY A 84 -2.84 1.70 -3.93
CA GLY A 84 -3.43 2.66 -4.87
C GLY A 84 -2.58 3.92 -4.98
N SER A 85 -2.24 4.49 -3.84
CA SER A 85 -1.43 5.70 -3.75
C SER A 85 -0.63 5.76 -2.45
N GLN A 86 0.49 6.45 -2.50
CA GLN A 86 1.38 6.64 -1.38
C GLN A 86 1.96 8.05 -1.43
N GLY A 87 2.20 8.64 -0.28
CA GLY A 87 2.90 9.91 -0.16
C GLY A 87 3.79 9.92 1.08
N ILE A 88 4.87 10.70 1.04
CA ILE A 88 5.77 10.86 2.17
C ILE A 88 6.14 12.33 2.38
N ARG A 89 6.19 12.73 3.65
CA ARG A 89 6.73 14.02 4.08
C ARG A 89 8.05 13.78 4.80
N HIS A 90 9.13 14.30 4.22
CA HIS A 90 10.45 14.31 4.85
C HIS A 90 10.57 15.49 5.82
N PHE A 91 11.12 15.24 7.01
CA PHE A 91 11.33 16.28 8.03
C PHE A 91 12.80 16.40 8.44
N LYS A 92 13.48 15.28 8.71
CA LYS A 92 14.92 15.21 9.02
C LYS A 92 15.56 14.05 8.26
N ALA A 93 16.80 14.25 7.81
CA ALA A 93 17.55 13.21 7.10
C ALA A 93 18.03 12.11 8.05
N ILE A 94 17.86 10.86 7.64
CA ILE A 94 18.48 9.69 8.27
C ILE A 94 19.89 9.52 7.68
N LYS A 95 20.90 9.56 8.54
CA LYS A 95 22.32 9.44 8.17
C LYS A 95 22.77 7.99 8.05
N LEU A 96 23.88 7.77 7.38
CA LEU A 96 24.55 6.47 7.28
C LEU A 96 24.77 5.87 8.67
N PHE A 97 24.44 4.59 8.81
CA PHE A 97 24.47 3.85 10.07
C PHE A 97 23.57 4.39 11.18
N GLN A 98 22.72 5.38 10.93
CA GLN A 98 21.76 5.82 11.94
C GLN A 98 20.68 4.75 12.15
N ARG A 99 20.38 4.45 13.41
CA ARG A 99 19.26 3.58 13.79
C ARG A 99 17.96 4.34 13.65
N TYR A 100 16.94 3.68 13.13
CA TYR A 100 15.59 4.23 13.09
C TYR A 100 14.56 3.10 13.20
N GLU A 101 13.36 3.48 13.63
CA GLU A 101 12.20 2.61 13.69
C GLU A 101 11.12 3.15 12.76
N VAL A 102 10.40 2.26 12.09
CA VAL A 102 9.21 2.61 11.33
C VAL A 102 8.01 2.05 12.08
N HIS A 103 7.13 2.96 12.52
CA HIS A 103 5.93 2.67 13.27
C HIS A 103 4.75 2.75 12.31
N THR A 104 4.24 1.59 11.90
CA THR A 104 3.11 1.47 10.96
C THR A 104 1.80 1.29 11.71
N ARG A 105 0.82 2.15 11.45
CA ARG A 105 -0.52 2.09 12.03
C ARG A 105 -1.58 2.18 10.95
N ASN A 106 -2.65 1.43 11.11
CA ASN A 106 -3.87 1.66 10.36
C ASN A 106 -4.63 2.81 11.03
N VAL A 107 -4.69 3.96 10.36
CA VAL A 107 -5.25 5.20 10.92
C VAL A 107 -6.68 5.45 10.47
N TYR A 108 -7.11 4.81 9.39
CA TYR A 108 -8.46 4.89 8.86
C TYR A 108 -8.72 3.72 7.93
N TRP A 109 -9.99 3.34 7.81
CA TRP A 109 -10.45 2.36 6.84
C TRP A 109 -11.87 2.72 6.41
N ASP A 110 -12.20 2.33 5.18
CA ASP A 110 -13.56 2.32 4.66
C ASP A 110 -13.89 0.93 4.08
N ASN A 111 -14.96 0.81 3.31
CA ASN A 111 -15.36 -0.47 2.74
C ASN A 111 -14.29 -1.04 1.78
N ASP A 112 -13.59 -0.20 1.03
CA ASP A 112 -12.66 -0.63 -0.02
C ASP A 112 -11.19 -0.48 0.38
N TRP A 113 -10.85 0.50 1.22
CA TRP A 113 -9.50 0.96 1.45
C TRP A 113 -9.09 0.96 2.93
N LEU A 114 -7.81 0.72 3.13
CA LEU A 114 -7.06 0.84 4.37
C LEU A 114 -6.03 1.95 4.21
N PHE A 115 -5.87 2.76 5.26
CA PHE A 115 -4.92 3.87 5.28
C PHE A 115 -3.86 3.59 6.35
N LEU A 116 -2.65 3.31 5.88
CA LEU A 116 -1.51 2.94 6.72
C LEU A 116 -0.57 4.14 6.84
N LEU A 117 -0.46 4.69 8.05
CA LEU A 117 0.50 5.72 8.41
C LEU A 117 1.81 5.06 8.87
N ALA A 118 2.94 5.48 8.32
CA ALA A 118 4.27 5.03 8.69
C ALA A 118 5.10 6.21 9.23
N GLN A 119 5.38 6.20 10.52
CA GLN A 119 6.24 7.22 11.15
C GLN A 119 7.67 6.69 11.32
N PHE A 120 8.64 7.41 10.76
CA PHE A 120 10.07 7.12 10.93
C PHE A 120 10.57 7.86 12.16
N LYS A 121 11.06 7.13 13.17
CA LYS A 121 11.45 7.68 14.47
C LYS A 121 12.85 7.27 14.87
N CYS A 122 13.51 8.14 15.61
CA CYS A 122 14.71 7.80 16.36
C CYS A 122 14.32 6.90 17.55
N PRO A 123 14.91 5.71 17.72
CA PRO A 123 14.60 4.83 18.85
C PRO A 123 15.02 5.42 20.20
N GLU A 124 16.02 6.31 20.21
CA GLU A 124 16.60 6.86 21.44
C GLU A 124 15.90 8.15 21.87
N THR A 125 15.65 9.06 20.92
CA THR A 125 15.08 10.39 21.22
C THR A 125 13.58 10.49 20.90
N GLY A 126 13.01 9.54 20.17
CA GLY A 126 11.64 9.62 19.66
C GLY A 126 11.44 10.64 18.53
N GLU A 127 12.49 11.36 18.12
CA GLU A 127 12.41 12.37 17.06
C GLU A 127 11.92 11.78 15.75
N ILE A 128 11.08 12.53 15.04
CA ILE A 128 10.52 12.14 13.75
C ILE A 128 11.51 12.51 12.63
N PHE A 129 11.77 11.58 11.73
CA PHE A 129 12.53 11.80 10.50
C PHE A 129 11.62 12.05 9.29
N ALA A 130 10.56 11.26 9.18
CA ALA A 130 9.61 11.34 8.08
C ALA A 130 8.28 10.71 8.50
N GLU A 131 7.23 11.03 7.76
CA GLU A 131 5.92 10.41 7.89
C GLU A 131 5.37 10.08 6.50
N GLY A 132 4.98 8.84 6.30
CA GLY A 132 4.37 8.36 5.06
C GLY A 132 2.93 7.93 5.28
N LEU A 133 2.10 8.09 4.27
CA LEU A 133 0.74 7.58 4.23
C LEU A 133 0.60 6.69 2.99
N SER A 134 0.07 5.49 3.18
CA SER A 134 -0.23 4.55 2.11
C SER A 134 -1.71 4.21 2.11
N ARG A 135 -2.34 4.30 0.94
CA ARG A 135 -3.69 3.80 0.69
C ARG A 135 -3.59 2.44 -0.01
N CYS A 136 -4.13 1.41 0.62
CA CYS A 136 -4.13 0.05 0.08
C CYS A 136 -5.49 -0.61 0.21
N MET A 137 -5.77 -1.58 -0.67
CA MET A 137 -7.02 -2.34 -0.70
C MET A 137 -6.71 -3.85 -0.70
N LEU A 138 -7.68 -4.65 -0.27
CA LEU A 138 -7.62 -6.10 -0.43
C LEU A 138 -8.31 -6.52 -1.72
N ARG A 139 -7.72 -7.51 -2.39
CA ARG A 139 -8.30 -8.17 -3.55
C ARG A 139 -8.34 -9.68 -3.41
N HIS A 140 -9.35 -10.28 -4.03
CA HIS A 140 -9.46 -11.71 -4.28
C HIS A 140 -9.64 -11.91 -5.78
N GLY A 141 -8.59 -12.35 -6.48
CA GLY A 141 -8.59 -12.32 -7.94
C GLY A 141 -8.83 -10.90 -8.46
N ARG A 142 -9.85 -10.69 -9.28
CA ARG A 142 -10.19 -9.36 -9.82
C ARG A 142 -11.08 -8.53 -8.90
N ASP A 143 -11.70 -9.17 -7.91
CA ASP A 143 -12.72 -8.55 -7.08
C ASP A 143 -12.11 -7.82 -5.89
N ARG A 144 -12.77 -6.74 -5.49
CA ARG A 144 -12.45 -6.01 -4.26
C ARG A 144 -12.98 -6.79 -3.07
N VAL A 145 -12.21 -6.82 -2.00
CA VAL A 145 -12.63 -7.42 -0.72
C VAL A 145 -12.90 -6.30 0.26
N ASP A 146 -14.05 -6.38 0.93
CA ASP A 146 -14.38 -5.44 2.00
C ASP A 146 -13.30 -5.48 3.09
N SER A 147 -12.68 -4.32 3.36
CA SER A 147 -11.59 -4.19 4.32
C SER A 147 -11.98 -4.67 5.73
N ARG A 148 -13.27 -4.58 6.10
CA ARG A 148 -13.79 -5.06 7.39
C ARG A 148 -13.71 -6.57 7.54
N MET A 149 -13.75 -7.30 6.43
CA MET A 149 -13.64 -8.76 6.46
C MET A 149 -12.28 -9.19 6.98
N LEU A 150 -11.21 -8.42 6.72
CA LEU A 150 -9.90 -8.69 7.30
C LEU A 150 -9.95 -8.68 8.84
N TYR A 151 -10.60 -7.68 9.42
CA TYR A 151 -10.71 -7.57 10.88
C TYR A 151 -11.54 -8.68 11.49
N LYS A 152 -12.67 -9.00 10.85
CA LYS A 152 -13.56 -10.09 11.26
C LYS A 152 -12.81 -11.43 11.26
N GLU A 153 -12.11 -11.75 10.18
CA GLU A 153 -11.33 -12.98 10.04
C GLU A 153 -10.15 -13.06 11.01
N MET A 154 -9.62 -11.91 11.43
CA MET A 154 -8.57 -11.83 12.45
C MET A 154 -9.10 -11.91 13.88
N GLY A 155 -10.42 -11.95 14.08
CA GLY A 155 -11.04 -11.93 15.41
C GLY A 155 -10.78 -10.62 16.16
N VAL A 156 -10.67 -9.49 15.44
CA VAL A 156 -10.54 -8.17 16.06
C VAL A 156 -11.92 -7.71 16.48
N ASP A 157 -12.30 -8.03 17.71
CA ASP A 157 -13.56 -7.59 18.31
C ASP A 157 -13.54 -6.09 18.61
N GLY A 158 -14.72 -5.50 18.77
CA GLY A 158 -14.84 -4.10 19.21
C GLY A 158 -14.04 -3.16 18.32
N LEU A 159 -14.16 -3.32 17.00
CA LEU A 159 -13.66 -2.32 16.07
C LEU A 159 -14.12 -0.95 16.57
N PRO A 160 -13.22 0.03 16.68
CA PRO A 160 -13.66 1.37 16.99
C PRO A 160 -14.76 1.73 16.00
N HIS A 161 -15.87 2.30 16.50
CA HIS A 161 -16.85 2.92 15.60
C HIS A 161 -16.05 3.79 14.66
N GLN A 162 -16.25 3.60 13.33
CA GLN A 162 -15.44 4.22 12.29
C GLN A 162 -15.18 5.67 12.68
N HIS A 163 -13.95 5.94 13.13
CA HIS A 163 -13.61 7.26 13.63
C HIS A 163 -13.80 8.26 12.49
N GLU A 164 -14.17 9.49 12.83
CA GLU A 164 -14.21 10.57 11.84
C GLU A 164 -12.92 10.56 11.02
N MET A 165 -13.07 10.61 9.69
CA MET A 165 -11.92 10.51 8.78
C MET A 165 -10.89 11.58 9.14
N PRO A 166 -9.65 11.18 9.53
CA PRO A 166 -8.63 12.14 9.91
C PRO A 166 -8.33 13.13 8.79
N ASP A 167 -8.03 14.38 9.16
CA ASP A 167 -7.71 15.46 8.22
C ASP A 167 -6.61 15.10 7.23
N VAL A 168 -5.59 14.37 7.70
CA VAL A 168 -4.48 13.90 6.84
C VAL A 168 -4.99 12.94 5.75
N VAL A 169 -5.93 12.06 6.08
CA VAL A 169 -6.55 11.12 5.12
C VAL A 169 -7.45 11.89 4.16
N ARG A 170 -8.28 12.81 4.67
CA ARG A 170 -9.16 13.65 3.85
C ARG A 170 -8.37 14.45 2.80
N LYS A 171 -7.32 15.15 3.22
CA LYS A 171 -6.46 15.95 2.33
C LYS A 171 -5.68 15.08 1.35
N PHE A 172 -5.23 13.90 1.80
CA PHE A 172 -4.59 12.93 0.93
C PHE A 172 -5.54 12.43 -0.16
N LEU A 173 -6.80 12.15 0.17
CA LEU A 173 -7.81 11.74 -0.81
C LEU A 173 -8.17 12.86 -1.80
N GLN A 174 -8.16 14.12 -1.36
CA GLN A 174 -8.33 15.27 -2.27
C GLN A 174 -7.19 15.35 -3.29
N TRP A 175 -5.94 15.19 -2.84
CA TRP A 175 -4.78 15.13 -3.72
C TRP A 175 -4.87 13.92 -4.68
N ASP A 176 -5.18 12.74 -4.16
CA ASP A 176 -5.31 11.50 -4.94
C ASP A 176 -6.37 11.64 -6.05
N ALA A 177 -7.56 12.14 -5.70
CA ALA A 177 -8.63 12.37 -6.67
C ALA A 177 -8.22 13.38 -7.76
N ALA A 178 -7.51 14.45 -7.39
CA ALA A 178 -7.01 15.42 -8.36
C ALA A 178 -6.00 14.77 -9.34
N THR A 179 -5.11 13.90 -8.84
CA THR A 179 -4.17 13.18 -9.70
C THR A 179 -4.83 12.12 -10.58
N GLU A 180 -5.89 11.47 -10.09
CA GLU A 180 -6.62 10.44 -10.85
C GLU A 180 -7.26 11.02 -12.12
N VAL A 181 -7.76 12.26 -12.07
CA VAL A 181 -8.36 12.94 -13.23
C VAL A 181 -7.34 13.07 -14.37
N ASP A 182 -6.15 13.61 -14.07
CA ASP A 182 -5.07 13.77 -15.05
C ASP A 182 -4.60 12.42 -15.63
N MET A 183 -4.48 11.41 -14.77
CA MET A 183 -4.13 10.05 -15.18
C MET A 183 -5.16 9.44 -16.13
N LYS A 184 -6.46 9.62 -15.86
CA LYS A 184 -7.55 9.12 -16.73
C LYS A 184 -7.56 9.83 -18.07
N GLN A 185 -7.47 11.17 -18.07
CA GLN A 185 -7.42 11.97 -19.29
C GLN A 185 -6.22 11.56 -20.17
N THR A 186 -5.04 11.41 -19.57
CA THR A 186 -3.84 10.94 -20.26
C THR A 186 -4.03 9.51 -20.80
N ALA A 187 -4.63 8.61 -20.02
CA ALA A 187 -4.90 7.25 -20.46
C ALA A 187 -5.87 7.19 -21.65
N GLU A 188 -6.94 8.00 -21.64
CA GLU A 188 -7.90 8.12 -22.74
C GLU A 188 -7.26 8.69 -24.01
N ALA A 189 -6.47 9.76 -23.87
CA ALA A 189 -5.72 10.35 -25.00
C ALA A 189 -4.73 9.35 -25.62
N ASN A 190 -4.01 8.61 -24.77
CA ASN A 190 -3.13 7.55 -25.21
C ASN A 190 -3.90 6.43 -25.91
N ALA A 191 -5.04 5.98 -25.33
CA ALA A 191 -5.87 4.96 -25.94
C ALA A 191 -6.38 5.37 -27.34
N ALA A 192 -6.86 6.61 -27.50
CA ALA A 192 -7.26 7.14 -28.81
C ALA A 192 -6.10 7.14 -29.81
N THR A 193 -4.90 7.55 -29.36
CA THR A 193 -3.68 7.54 -30.19
C THR A 193 -3.31 6.12 -30.60
N TYR A 194 -3.35 5.15 -29.69
CA TYR A 194 -3.03 3.74 -29.99
C TYR A 194 -4.09 3.04 -30.84
N VAL A 195 -5.38 3.39 -30.72
CA VAL A 195 -6.44 2.89 -31.61
C VAL A 195 -6.22 3.37 -33.04
N SER A 196 -5.71 4.58 -33.23
CA SER A 196 -5.33 5.10 -34.55
C SER A 196 -4.02 4.49 -35.10
N SER A 197 -3.21 3.87 -34.24
CA SER A 197 -1.99 3.14 -34.60
C SER A 197 -2.30 1.68 -34.98
N ARG A 198 -1.83 1.22 -36.15
CA ARG A 198 -2.07 -0.16 -36.63
C ARG A 198 -1.46 -1.27 -35.76
N LYS A 199 -0.62 -0.98 -34.77
CA LYS A 199 -0.14 -1.97 -33.78
C LYS A 199 0.09 -1.31 -32.41
N PRO A 200 -0.48 -1.83 -31.31
CA PRO A 200 0.00 -1.47 -29.98
C PRO A 200 1.45 -1.93 -29.83
N SER A 201 2.29 -1.08 -29.24
CA SER A 201 3.68 -1.44 -28.91
C SER A 201 3.71 -2.61 -27.93
N ILE A 202 4.69 -3.51 -28.07
CA ILE A 202 4.98 -4.60 -27.11
C ILE A 202 5.27 -4.10 -25.68
N LEU A 203 5.42 -2.78 -25.49
CA LEU A 203 5.66 -2.11 -24.21
C LEU A 203 4.38 -1.53 -23.58
N SER A 204 3.22 -1.64 -24.23
CA SER A 204 1.95 -1.12 -23.69
C SER A 204 1.44 -2.01 -22.56
N ALA A 205 1.67 -1.60 -21.30
CA ALA A 205 1.10 -2.26 -20.13
C ALA A 205 -0.34 -1.77 -19.86
N HIS A 206 -1.25 -2.70 -19.58
CA HIS A 206 -2.60 -2.37 -19.12
C HIS A 206 -2.56 -1.75 -17.71
N SER A 207 -3.38 -0.72 -17.48
CA SER A 207 -3.54 -0.07 -16.15
C SER A 207 -4.05 -1.07 -15.10
N MET A 208 -3.41 -1.11 -13.93
CA MET A 208 -3.78 -2.04 -12.84
C MET A 208 -4.93 -1.55 -11.95
N ASN A 209 -5.29 -0.26 -12.03
CA ASN A 209 -6.17 0.41 -11.07
C ASN A 209 -7.51 0.90 -11.64
N LEU A 210 -7.73 0.81 -12.95
CA LEU A 210 -9.00 1.22 -13.56
C LEU A 210 -9.85 -0.03 -13.89
N PRO A 211 -11.10 -0.12 -13.44
CA PRO A 211 -12.06 -1.00 -14.08
C PRO A 211 -12.41 -0.37 -15.43
N PHE A 212 -11.69 -0.71 -16.49
CA PHE A 212 -12.18 -0.48 -17.85
C PHE A 212 -13.24 -1.55 -18.15
N GLN A 213 -14.39 -1.47 -17.48
CA GLN A 213 -15.57 -2.21 -17.94
C GLN A 213 -16.35 -1.33 -18.89
N GLY A 214 -16.20 -1.65 -20.17
CA GLY A 214 -17.22 -1.50 -21.18
C GLY A 214 -17.17 -2.76 -22.04
N HIS A 215 -17.98 -3.75 -21.67
CA HIS A 215 -18.37 -4.82 -22.59
C HIS A 215 -18.80 -4.18 -23.92
N VAL A 216 -18.04 -4.39 -24.99
CA VAL A 216 -18.61 -4.32 -26.34
C VAL A 216 -19.29 -5.66 -26.57
N GLN A 217 -20.51 -5.80 -26.07
CA GLN A 217 -21.48 -6.77 -26.57
C GLN A 217 -22.56 -6.02 -27.33
N GLY A 218 -22.83 -6.49 -28.55
CA GLY A 218 -23.91 -6.06 -29.43
C GLY A 218 -23.38 -5.30 -30.65
N HIS A 219 -23.65 -5.69 -31.88
CA HIS A 219 -24.48 -6.75 -32.42
C HIS A 219 -23.99 -7.01 -33.85
N HIS A 220 -24.04 -8.28 -34.27
CA HIS A 220 -24.08 -8.64 -35.68
C HIS A 220 -25.17 -7.82 -36.39
N ALA A 221 -24.80 -6.82 -37.17
CA ALA A 221 -25.63 -6.34 -38.26
C ALA A 221 -25.44 -7.30 -39.44
N LYS A 222 -26.21 -8.39 -39.43
CA LYS A 222 -26.55 -9.13 -40.64
C LYS A 222 -27.27 -8.13 -41.55
N LYS A 223 -26.63 -7.71 -42.65
CA LYS A 223 -27.32 -7.14 -43.80
C LYS A 223 -28.09 -8.28 -44.47
N GLU A 224 -29.40 -8.32 -44.26
CA GLU A 224 -30.35 -9.02 -45.11
C GLU A 224 -31.26 -7.97 -45.79
N SER A 225 -31.38 -8.08 -47.12
CA SER A 225 -32.36 -7.46 -48.04
C SER A 225 -32.28 -5.92 -48.19
N MET A 226 -32.28 -5.34 -49.40
CA MET A 226 -32.89 -5.70 -50.68
C MET A 226 -32.05 -5.15 -51.84
#